data_AF-H0SJN9-F1
#
_entry.id   AF-H0SJN9-F1
#
_cell.length_a   1.000
_cell.length_b   1.000
_cell.length_c   1.000
_cell.angle_alpha   90.00
_cell.angle_beta   90.00
_cell.angle_gamma   90.00
#
_symmetry.space_group_name_H-M   'P 1'
#
loop_
_entity.id
_entity.type
_entity.pdbx_description
1 polymer ?
#
loop_
_entity_poly.entity_id
_entity_poly.type
_entity_poly.pdbx_seq_one_letter_code
_entity_poly.pdbx_strand_id
1 'polypeptide(L)'
;MNAAQEIDALLFESVSALPCQGKASANLIGRLGRQLVPWSGEVSLDREGIRALILDRSKEQGDESILLKAANCFGLESLEDLMFVSNDLPNTANLFWLRDQGVRTFVFRELMQNARYGTQISAKIFMDGYLHQAIHELSRTGVNFVQLIELPSRELQARVFSNGFWCLPEARRRAGRITTFVNMYGWARDELLPHSEKEVEVLFLKLREFVGQEHLGVMHGKGAGYMGLSDRLARKLSIASVGVGIDLEKIGEIPNFEADLALDFWSEERAYRQKIMDQLGLLKIFNIGGYGTLEEVAITLSSYKLLESFPAPVVLVDESASKVFRYDRGTPLTTSQHLWSRLKEHIENISCISQFTYPTGRSIDVSRTPLGPRWMKNVVHLVSSYAEATHVLLNFLRHPETYWKSIEISPAELEVCSQNYRARLQNYGFVPPSFLGI
;
A
#
# COMPACT_ATOMS: atom_id res chain seq x y z
N MET A 1 1.91 41.57 44.38
CA MET A 1 2.83 41.93 43.29
C MET A 1 3.42 40.64 42.78
N ASN A 2 3.05 40.29 41.55
CA ASN A 2 3.08 38.91 41.06
C ASN A 2 4.27 38.72 40.10
N ALA A 3 4.98 37.60 40.25
CA ALA A 3 6.18 37.19 39.51
C ALA A 3 5.96 36.91 38.00
N ALA A 4 4.90 37.47 37.42
CA ALA A 4 4.54 37.36 36.00
C ALA A 4 4.99 38.57 35.17
N GLN A 5 5.59 39.59 35.79
CA GLN A 5 6.06 40.80 35.09
C GLN A 5 7.60 40.93 35.02
N GLU A 6 8.36 40.04 35.65
CA GLU A 6 9.83 40.04 35.57
C GLU A 6 10.42 39.09 34.52
N ILE A 7 9.60 38.23 33.89
CA ILE A 7 10.07 37.27 32.89
C ILE A 7 10.04 37.83 31.46
N ASP A 8 9.18 38.82 31.17
CA ASP A 8 9.14 39.48 29.86
C ASP A 8 10.34 40.40 29.61
N ALA A 9 11.05 40.83 30.65
CA ALA A 9 12.24 41.69 30.51
C ALA A 9 13.55 40.90 30.31
N LEU A 10 13.59 39.60 30.65
CA LEU A 10 14.81 38.78 30.56
C LEU A 10 14.91 37.96 29.25
N LEU A 11 13.82 37.85 28.48
CA LEU A 11 13.78 37.11 27.22
C LEU A 11 14.05 37.97 25.97
N PHE A 12 14.30 39.28 26.13
CA PHE A 12 14.58 40.18 25.01
C PHE A 12 16.06 40.58 24.82
N GLU A 13 16.98 40.13 25.68
CA GLU A 13 18.40 40.53 25.61
C GLU A 13 19.40 39.41 25.27
N SER A 14 18.98 38.18 25.01
CA SER A 14 19.91 37.06 24.71
C SER A 14 19.81 36.47 23.29
N VAL A 15 19.04 37.09 22.38
CA VAL A 15 19.02 36.73 20.94
C VAL A 15 19.82 37.72 20.07
N SER A 16 20.41 38.76 20.66
CA SER A 16 21.15 39.82 19.94
C SER A 16 22.67 39.59 19.81
N ALA A 17 23.20 38.43 20.18
CA ALA A 17 24.66 38.19 20.17
C ALA A 17 25.13 36.99 19.32
N LEU A 18 24.38 36.60 18.28
CA LEU A 18 24.88 35.67 17.27
C LEU A 18 24.81 36.32 15.88
N PRO A 19 25.93 36.40 15.14
CA PRO A 19 25.95 36.98 13.80
C PRO A 19 25.24 36.01 12.83
N CYS A 20 23.92 36.14 12.72
CA CYS A 20 23.15 35.48 11.67
C CYS A 20 23.49 36.12 10.32
N GLN A 21 24.47 35.58 9.61
CA GLN A 21 24.64 35.84 8.18
C GLN A 21 23.50 35.15 7.42
N GLY A 22 22.35 35.81 7.31
CA GLY A 22 21.22 35.35 6.51
C GLY A 22 19.91 36.08 6.83
N LYS A 23 19.65 37.20 6.14
CA LYS A 23 18.40 37.99 6.28
C LYS A 23 17.10 37.20 5.95
N ALA A 24 17.20 36.03 5.32
CA ALA A 24 16.05 35.20 4.96
C ALA A 24 15.42 34.45 6.15
N SER A 25 16.25 34.00 7.11
CA SER A 25 15.80 33.10 8.19
C SER A 25 14.93 33.82 9.24
N ALA A 26 15.26 35.07 9.60
CA ALA A 26 14.51 35.85 10.59
C ALA A 26 13.10 36.24 10.10
N ASN A 27 12.96 36.54 8.81
CA ASN A 27 11.66 36.86 8.19
C ASN A 27 10.72 35.65 8.11
N LEU A 28 11.29 34.45 7.95
CA LEU A 28 10.53 33.21 7.94
C LEU A 28 9.97 32.88 9.33
N ILE A 29 10.80 32.99 10.38
CA ILE A 29 10.40 32.79 11.79
C ILE A 29 9.27 33.74 12.18
N GLY A 30 9.38 35.03 11.82
CA GLY A 30 8.36 36.03 12.09
C GLY A 30 7.05 35.86 11.31
N ARG A 31 7.06 35.11 10.19
CA ARG A 31 5.86 34.74 9.41
C ARG A 31 5.22 33.45 9.95
N LEU A 32 6.04 32.45 10.29
CA LEU A 32 5.62 31.19 10.93
C LEU A 32 4.88 31.46 12.25
N GLY A 33 5.44 32.30 13.12
CA GLY A 33 4.83 32.63 14.42
C GLY A 33 3.51 33.41 14.34
N ARG A 34 3.21 34.10 13.23
CA ARG A 34 1.96 34.87 13.06
C ARG A 34 0.81 34.09 12.43
N GLN A 35 1.09 32.99 11.72
CA GLN A 35 0.05 32.16 11.08
C GLN A 35 -0.17 30.83 11.80
N LEU A 36 0.83 30.30 12.51
CA LEU A 36 0.73 29.06 13.31
C LEU A 36 0.31 29.35 14.76
N VAL A 37 -0.67 30.23 14.95
CA VAL A 37 -1.02 30.91 16.23
C VAL A 37 -1.37 29.99 17.44
N PRO A 38 -1.39 28.65 17.36
CA PRO A 38 -1.36 27.86 18.59
C PRO A 38 -0.15 26.90 18.71
N TRP A 39 0.99 27.15 18.06
CA TRP A 39 2.22 26.34 18.14
C TRP A 39 3.37 27.18 18.73
N SER A 40 3.73 26.94 19.99
CA SER A 40 4.95 27.49 20.60
C SER A 40 6.10 26.53 20.28
N GLY A 41 7.15 26.96 19.59
CA GLY A 41 8.32 26.11 19.38
C GLY A 41 9.62 26.88 19.33
N GLU A 42 10.70 26.16 19.61
CA GLU A 42 12.07 26.68 19.62
C GLU A 42 12.76 26.40 18.28
N VAL A 43 13.46 27.40 17.76
CA VAL A 43 14.33 27.25 16.58
C VAL A 43 15.74 27.02 17.10
N SER A 44 16.24 25.79 17.01
CA SER A 44 17.63 25.48 17.34
C SER A 44 18.49 25.59 16.09
N LEU A 45 19.58 26.36 16.18
CA LEU A 45 20.62 26.49 15.15
C LEU A 45 21.89 25.83 15.69
N ASP A 46 22.29 24.71 15.12
CA ASP A 46 23.60 24.11 15.43
C ASP A 46 24.71 24.69 14.55
N ARG A 47 25.91 24.78 15.11
CA ARG A 47 27.14 25.32 14.48
C ARG A 47 27.61 24.53 13.27
N GLU A 48 27.04 23.35 12.99
CA GLU A 48 27.39 22.49 11.85
C GLU A 48 26.40 22.54 10.67
N GLY A 49 25.48 23.51 10.63
CA GLY A 49 24.62 23.74 9.45
C GLY A 49 23.19 23.20 9.57
N ILE A 50 22.76 22.79 10.76
CA ILE A 50 21.38 22.34 10.99
C ILE A 50 20.42 23.54 10.97
N ARG A 51 19.51 23.58 9.99
CA ARG A 51 18.32 24.47 10.00
C ARG A 51 17.10 23.65 10.42
N ALA A 52 16.88 23.48 11.73
CA ALA A 52 15.74 22.76 12.26
C ALA A 52 14.66 23.74 12.77
N LEU A 53 13.43 23.55 12.32
CA LEU A 53 12.24 24.16 12.92
C LEU A 53 11.57 23.08 13.77
N ILE A 54 11.82 23.11 15.09
CA ILE A 54 11.20 22.21 16.06
C ILE A 54 9.97 22.94 16.62
N LEU A 55 8.78 22.42 16.36
CA LEU A 55 7.55 22.98 16.92
C LEU A 55 6.82 21.87 17.67
N ASP A 56 7.20 21.67 18.93
CA ASP A 56 6.53 20.72 19.81
C ASP A 56 5.56 21.41 20.79
N ARG A 57 4.36 20.86 20.91
CA ARG A 57 3.35 21.23 21.92
C ARG A 57 3.54 20.51 23.25
N SER A 58 4.31 19.43 23.31
CA SER A 58 4.56 18.69 24.56
C SER A 58 5.86 19.12 25.22
N LYS A 59 5.76 19.87 26.32
CA LYS A 59 6.83 19.97 27.32
C LYS A 59 7.04 18.63 28.04
N GLU A 60 7.40 17.57 27.34
CA GLU A 60 7.97 16.38 27.98
C GLU A 60 9.45 16.32 27.62
N GLN A 61 10.27 16.81 28.55
CA GLN A 61 11.72 16.79 28.51
C GLN A 61 12.20 15.35 28.28
N GLY A 62 12.61 15.00 27.05
CA GLY A 62 13.23 13.71 26.77
C GLY A 62 13.37 13.31 25.30
N ASP A 63 12.51 13.83 24.41
CA ASP A 63 12.32 13.20 23.09
C ASP A 63 13.08 13.85 21.91
N GLU A 64 13.59 15.07 22.09
CA GLU A 64 14.33 15.79 21.03
C GLU A 64 15.58 15.02 20.56
N SER A 65 16.27 14.33 21.47
CA SER A 65 17.47 13.55 21.14
C SER A 65 17.16 12.34 20.24
N ILE A 66 15.94 11.81 20.30
CA ILE A 66 15.50 10.65 19.52
C ILE A 66 15.12 11.08 18.11
N LEU A 67 14.43 12.22 17.98
CA LEU A 67 14.04 12.80 16.69
C LEU A 67 15.27 13.25 15.88
N LEU A 68 16.26 13.85 16.53
CA LEU A 68 17.54 14.23 15.93
C LEU A 68 18.42 13.01 15.59
N LYS A 69 18.46 11.98 16.44
CA LYS A 69 19.15 10.71 16.12
C LYS A 69 18.50 10.00 14.94
N ALA A 70 17.17 10.00 14.85
CA ALA A 70 16.47 9.46 13.71
C ALA A 70 16.90 10.18 12.43
N ALA A 71 16.84 11.52 12.40
CA ALA A 71 17.30 12.31 11.25
C ALA A 71 18.74 11.99 10.81
N ASN A 72 19.66 11.80 11.77
CA ASN A 72 21.07 11.46 11.50
C ASN A 72 21.26 10.02 10.99
N CYS A 73 20.41 9.06 11.37
CA CYS A 73 20.48 7.68 10.90
C CYS A 73 20.13 7.52 9.40
N PHE A 74 19.50 8.53 8.78
CA PHE A 74 18.96 8.39 7.41
C PHE A 74 19.89 8.81 6.27
N GLY A 75 21.15 9.17 6.56
CA GLY A 75 22.13 9.47 5.52
C GLY A 75 21.60 10.51 4.52
N LEU A 76 20.94 11.56 5.00
CA LEU A 76 20.57 12.71 4.18
C LEU A 76 21.88 13.30 3.62
N GLU A 77 22.17 13.02 2.35
CA GLU A 77 23.47 13.29 1.72
C GLU A 77 23.79 14.79 1.58
N SER A 78 22.81 15.68 1.82
CA SER A 78 23.05 17.11 2.04
C SER A 78 22.13 17.66 3.14
N LEU A 79 22.73 18.43 4.06
CA LEU A 79 22.08 19.03 5.25
C LEU A 79 21.62 20.48 5.01
N GLU A 80 21.48 20.90 3.74
CA GLU A 80 21.11 22.28 3.38
C GLU A 80 19.61 22.58 3.53
N ASP A 81 18.81 21.54 3.74
CA ASP A 81 17.35 21.56 3.68
C ASP A 81 16.69 21.81 5.04
N LEU A 82 15.67 22.70 5.07
CA LEU A 82 14.89 22.99 6.28
C LEU A 82 14.06 21.77 6.68
N MET A 83 14.18 21.34 7.93
CA MET A 83 13.45 20.21 8.50
C MET A 83 12.33 20.68 9.43
N PHE A 84 11.17 20.03 9.33
CA PHE A 84 10.03 20.18 10.23
C PHE A 84 9.88 18.92 11.08
N VAL A 85 9.91 19.09 12.40
CA VAL A 85 9.77 17.99 13.36
C VAL A 85 8.56 18.25 14.26
N SER A 86 7.67 17.27 14.37
CA SER A 86 6.45 17.37 15.17
C SER A 86 5.99 16.01 15.69
N ASN A 87 5.02 15.98 16.61
CA ASN A 87 4.31 14.74 16.92
C ASN A 87 3.33 14.37 15.81
N ASP A 88 2.47 15.30 15.40
CA ASP A 88 1.48 15.10 14.34
C ASP A 88 1.97 15.60 13.00
N LEU A 89 1.70 14.86 11.92
CA LEU A 89 1.85 15.36 10.56
C LEU A 89 0.91 16.56 10.34
N PRO A 90 1.40 17.69 9.81
CA PRO A 90 0.53 18.82 9.48
C PRO A 90 -0.58 18.42 8.51
N ASN A 91 -1.69 19.14 8.57
CA ASN A 91 -2.74 18.95 7.58
C ASN A 91 -2.24 19.26 6.16
N THR A 92 -2.94 18.74 5.16
CA THR A 92 -2.51 18.84 3.76
C THR A 92 -2.21 20.27 3.32
N ALA A 93 -3.05 21.25 3.64
CA ALA A 93 -2.81 22.65 3.28
C ALA A 93 -1.51 23.19 3.88
N ASN A 94 -1.23 22.83 5.14
CA ASN A 94 0.00 23.21 5.83
C ASN A 94 1.24 22.50 5.27
N LEU A 95 1.13 21.26 4.80
CA LEU A 95 2.24 20.56 4.14
C LEU A 95 2.71 21.30 2.89
N PHE A 96 1.78 21.66 2.00
CA PHE A 96 2.08 22.43 0.80
C PHE A 96 2.67 23.81 1.14
N TRP A 97 2.09 24.50 2.12
CA TRP A 97 2.60 25.80 2.56
C TRP A 97 4.01 25.72 3.16
N LEU A 98 4.29 24.74 4.03
CA LEU A 98 5.60 24.52 4.64
C LEU A 98 6.66 24.18 3.57
N ARG A 99 6.30 23.37 2.57
CA ARG A 99 7.16 23.15 1.40
C ARG A 99 7.47 24.47 0.69
N ASP A 100 6.49 25.32 0.48
CA ASP A 100 6.69 26.63 -0.19
C ASP A 100 7.57 27.57 0.66
N GLN A 101 7.62 27.36 1.98
CA GLN A 101 8.55 28.02 2.89
C GLN A 101 9.97 27.42 2.89
N GLY A 102 10.23 26.39 2.08
CA GLY A 102 11.54 25.75 1.96
C GLY A 102 11.73 24.51 2.83
N VAL A 103 10.71 24.06 3.56
CA VAL A 103 10.78 22.76 4.25
C VAL A 103 10.88 21.64 3.21
N ARG A 104 11.84 20.75 3.38
CA ARG A 104 12.03 19.59 2.49
C ARG A 104 12.02 18.27 3.23
N THR A 105 12.08 18.26 4.56
CA THR A 105 12.00 17.03 5.35
C THR A 105 10.99 17.18 6.47
N PHE A 106 10.06 16.24 6.57
CA PHE A 106 9.06 16.14 7.64
C PHE A 106 9.35 14.89 8.47
N VAL A 107 9.56 15.06 9.77
CA VAL A 107 9.72 13.97 10.73
C VAL A 107 8.60 14.05 11.73
N PHE A 108 7.82 12.98 11.85
CA PHE A 108 6.63 12.98 12.71
C PHE A 108 6.32 11.58 13.26
N ARG A 109 5.50 11.51 14.31
CA ARG A 109 5.06 10.23 14.91
C ARG A 109 3.69 9.79 14.37
N GLU A 110 2.76 10.73 14.25
CA GLU A 110 1.34 10.45 14.02
C GLU A 110 0.84 11.00 12.68
N LEU A 111 0.15 10.15 11.92
CA LEU A 111 -0.65 10.53 10.75
C LEU A 111 -2.01 11.02 11.27
N MET A 112 -2.13 12.29 11.60
CA MET A 112 -3.33 12.85 12.24
C MET A 112 -4.05 13.82 11.29
N GLN A 113 -5.22 13.41 10.79
CA GLN A 113 -6.34 14.34 10.54
C GLN A 113 -7.65 13.65 10.95
N ASN A 114 -8.23 14.13 12.05
CA ASN A 114 -9.44 13.65 12.72
C ASN A 114 -9.29 12.33 13.48
N ALA A 115 -8.84 12.43 14.75
CA ALA A 115 -9.13 11.43 15.77
C ALA A 115 -10.65 11.34 16.01
N ARG A 116 -11.37 10.66 15.11
CA ARG A 116 -12.66 10.07 15.45
C ARG A 116 -12.34 8.70 16.03
N TYR A 117 -12.82 8.46 17.25
CA TYR A 117 -12.70 7.22 18.02
C TYR A 117 -11.39 7.03 18.81
N GLY A 118 -11.51 7.26 20.12
CA GLY A 118 -10.46 7.08 21.12
C GLY A 118 -10.10 5.62 21.35
N THR A 119 -9.22 5.07 20.52
CA THR A 119 -8.50 3.82 20.81
C THR A 119 -6.99 4.05 20.80
N GLN A 120 -6.33 3.48 21.81
CA GLN A 120 -5.15 4.04 22.47
C GLN A 120 -3.81 3.95 21.72
N ILE A 121 -3.66 3.21 20.62
CA ILE A 121 -2.37 3.07 19.91
C ILE A 121 -2.59 2.94 18.39
N SER A 122 -3.79 2.52 17.97
CA SER A 122 -4.11 2.10 16.61
C SER A 122 -4.36 3.22 15.61
N ALA A 123 -4.81 4.40 16.05
CA ALA A 123 -5.27 5.48 15.17
C ALA A 123 -4.16 6.24 14.43
N LYS A 124 -2.91 6.12 14.89
CA LYS A 124 -1.82 7.07 14.59
C LYS A 124 -1.04 6.77 13.31
N ILE A 125 -1.35 5.66 12.64
CA ILE A 125 -0.70 5.22 11.41
C ILE A 125 -1.65 5.21 10.20
N PHE A 126 -2.92 5.48 10.42
CA PHE A 126 -3.93 5.41 9.38
C PHE A 126 -4.05 6.75 8.67
N MET A 127 -4.26 6.70 7.36
CA MET A 127 -4.51 7.88 6.54
C MET A 127 -5.74 7.67 5.67
N ASP A 128 -6.26 8.79 5.17
CA ASP A 128 -7.23 8.76 4.08
C ASP A 128 -6.54 8.83 2.70
N GLY A 129 -7.29 8.56 1.64
CA GLY A 129 -6.76 8.60 0.29
C GLY A 129 -6.29 10.00 -0.13
N TYR A 130 -6.82 11.07 0.48
CA TYR A 130 -6.43 12.44 0.18
C TYR A 130 -5.04 12.78 0.76
N LEU A 131 -4.80 12.43 2.02
CA LEU A 131 -3.51 12.59 2.67
C LEU A 131 -2.44 11.75 1.99
N HIS A 132 -2.74 10.49 1.65
CA HIS A 132 -1.83 9.64 0.90
C HIS A 132 -1.41 10.27 -0.43
N GLN A 133 -2.37 10.79 -1.21
CA GLN A 133 -2.08 11.47 -2.49
C GLN A 133 -1.24 12.73 -2.29
N ALA A 134 -1.53 13.53 -1.26
CA ALA A 134 -0.76 14.74 -0.98
C ALA A 134 0.70 14.45 -0.60
N ILE A 135 0.92 13.48 0.30
CA ILE A 135 2.27 13.04 0.67
C ILE A 135 2.99 12.50 -0.57
N HIS A 136 2.29 11.70 -1.37
CA HIS A 136 2.85 11.13 -2.60
C HIS A 136 3.26 12.20 -3.61
N GLU A 137 2.40 13.19 -3.88
CA GLU A 137 2.70 14.32 -4.76
C GLU A 137 3.92 15.10 -4.26
N LEU A 138 3.93 15.46 -2.97
CA LEU A 138 5.04 16.19 -2.36
C LEU A 138 6.34 15.39 -2.43
N SER A 139 6.29 14.07 -2.20
CA SER A 139 7.47 13.21 -2.27
C SER A 139 8.12 13.20 -3.64
N ARG A 140 7.31 13.26 -4.71
CA ARG A 140 7.80 13.36 -6.10
C ARG A 140 8.49 14.70 -6.40
N THR A 141 8.28 15.72 -5.58
CA THR A 141 8.94 17.04 -5.69
C THR A 141 10.22 17.14 -4.86
N GLY A 142 10.70 16.03 -4.28
CA GLY A 142 11.92 15.99 -3.47
C GLY A 142 11.67 16.25 -1.98
N VAL A 143 10.42 16.26 -1.51
CA VAL A 143 10.10 16.32 -0.08
C VAL A 143 10.24 14.94 0.54
N ASN A 144 10.97 14.82 1.65
CA ASN A 144 11.13 13.59 2.40
C ASN A 144 10.15 13.55 3.58
N PHE A 145 9.51 12.41 3.77
CA PHE A 145 8.66 12.15 4.93
C PHE A 145 9.20 10.96 5.71
N VAL A 146 9.35 11.14 7.02
CA VAL A 146 9.80 10.12 7.96
C VAL A 146 8.77 10.00 9.06
N GLN A 147 8.14 8.83 9.15
CA GLN A 147 7.24 8.49 10.25
C GLN A 147 8.00 7.66 11.29
N LEU A 148 7.83 8.00 12.56
CA LEU A 148 8.38 7.28 13.70
C LEU A 148 7.25 6.54 14.42
N ILE A 149 7.25 5.22 14.30
CA ILE A 149 6.22 4.34 14.84
C ILE A 149 6.76 3.67 16.10
N GLU A 150 6.04 3.80 17.21
CA GLU A 150 6.31 3.01 18.41
C GLU A 150 5.66 1.63 18.27
N LEU A 151 6.48 0.58 18.25
CA LEU A 151 6.02 -0.81 18.17
C LEU A 151 5.46 -1.28 19.52
N PRO A 152 4.68 -2.38 19.56
CA PRO A 152 4.24 -2.98 20.83
C PRO A 152 5.39 -3.34 21.78
N SER A 153 6.60 -3.59 21.26
CA SER A 153 7.83 -3.79 22.03
C SER A 153 8.36 -2.52 22.71
N ARG A 154 7.76 -1.35 22.45
CA ARG A 154 8.25 0.01 22.78
C ARG A 154 9.52 0.41 22.04
N GLU A 155 9.91 -0.34 21.02
CA GLU A 155 10.97 0.06 20.11
C GLU A 155 10.42 1.07 19.09
N LEU A 156 11.24 2.07 18.75
CA LEU A 156 10.90 3.04 17.73
C LEU A 156 11.38 2.53 16.37
N GLN A 157 10.44 2.33 15.46
CA GLN A 157 10.72 2.00 14.07
C GLN A 157 10.48 3.23 13.20
N ALA A 158 11.50 3.62 12.44
CA ALA A 158 11.34 4.66 11.46
C ALA A 158 10.92 4.11 10.10
N ARG A 159 10.06 4.83 9.39
CA ARG A 159 9.67 4.53 8.02
C ARG A 159 9.78 5.77 7.15
N VAL A 160 10.34 5.62 5.96
CA VAL A 160 10.50 6.69 4.99
C VAL A 160 9.48 6.52 3.88
N PHE A 161 8.78 7.59 3.52
CA PHE A 161 7.86 7.54 2.38
C PHE A 161 8.64 7.51 1.06
N SER A 162 8.43 6.47 0.26
CA SER A 162 9.03 6.32 -1.07
C SER A 162 8.11 5.51 -1.96
N ASN A 163 8.04 5.85 -3.25
CA ASN A 163 7.25 5.11 -4.24
C ASN A 163 5.77 4.93 -3.87
N GLY A 164 5.20 5.85 -3.06
CA GLY A 164 3.84 5.74 -2.54
C GLY A 164 3.66 4.80 -1.36
N PHE A 165 4.72 4.45 -0.62
CA PHE A 165 4.67 3.54 0.53
C PHE A 165 5.54 4.01 1.69
N TRP A 166 5.14 3.68 2.93
CA TRP A 166 6.02 3.77 4.10
C TRP A 166 6.99 2.60 4.12
N CYS A 167 8.23 2.85 3.72
CA CYS A 167 9.28 1.85 3.58
C CYS A 167 10.13 1.77 4.85
N LEU A 168 10.55 0.56 5.23
CA LEU A 168 11.73 0.40 6.09
C LEU A 168 12.94 1.07 5.41
N PRO A 169 13.85 1.71 6.16
CA PRO A 169 14.99 2.43 5.58
C PRO A 169 15.84 1.56 4.64
N GLU A 170 16.10 0.32 5.03
CA GLU A 170 16.83 -0.68 4.25
C GLU A 170 16.07 -1.13 2.99
N ALA A 171 14.74 -1.11 3.03
CA ALA A 171 13.88 -1.50 1.92
C ALA A 171 13.68 -0.38 0.89
N ARG A 172 13.91 0.89 1.26
CA ARG A 172 13.70 2.07 0.39
C ARG A 172 14.36 1.91 -0.98
N ARG A 173 15.61 1.45 -1.02
CA ARG A 173 16.34 1.25 -2.30
C ARG A 173 15.77 0.10 -3.13
N ARG A 174 15.28 -0.95 -2.47
CA ARG A 174 14.65 -2.10 -3.14
C ARG A 174 13.27 -1.74 -3.68
N ALA A 175 12.50 -0.90 -2.98
CA ALA A 175 11.18 -0.46 -3.41
C ALA A 175 11.19 0.01 -4.87
N GLY A 176 12.07 0.95 -5.23
CA GLY A 176 12.18 1.47 -6.59
C GLY A 176 12.67 0.47 -7.66
N ARG A 177 13.06 -0.75 -7.30
CA ARG A 177 13.50 -1.81 -8.22
C ARG A 177 12.42 -2.85 -8.50
N ILE A 178 11.34 -2.87 -7.73
CA ILE A 178 10.25 -3.82 -7.92
C ILE A 178 9.57 -3.52 -9.25
N THR A 179 9.47 -4.54 -10.10
CA THR A 179 8.78 -4.46 -11.40
C THR A 179 7.58 -5.38 -11.48
N THR A 180 7.41 -6.29 -10.52
CA THR A 180 6.32 -7.26 -10.52
C THR A 180 5.81 -7.47 -9.11
N PHE A 181 4.51 -7.20 -8.92
CA PHE A 181 3.80 -7.48 -7.68
C PHE A 181 2.93 -8.72 -7.85
N VAL A 182 3.02 -9.62 -6.88
CA VAL A 182 2.12 -10.75 -6.69
C VAL A 182 1.19 -10.44 -5.53
N ASN A 183 -0.10 -10.31 -5.81
CA ASN A 183 -1.10 -10.09 -4.78
C ASN A 183 -1.59 -11.42 -4.25
N MET A 184 -1.57 -11.55 -2.93
CA MET A 184 -2.03 -12.73 -2.20
C MET A 184 -3.27 -12.37 -1.38
N TYR A 185 -4.39 -12.95 -1.78
CA TYR A 185 -5.68 -12.76 -1.15
C TYR A 185 -6.18 -14.06 -0.54
N GLY A 186 -6.97 -13.98 0.53
CA GLY A 186 -7.56 -15.16 1.16
C GLY A 186 -8.13 -14.92 2.55
N TRP A 187 -8.54 -16.01 3.20
CA TRP A 187 -9.04 -16.00 4.57
C TRP A 187 -8.03 -15.38 5.55
N ALA A 188 -8.55 -14.56 6.46
CA ALA A 188 -7.76 -13.80 7.42
C ALA A 188 -7.36 -14.60 8.67
N ARG A 189 -7.73 -15.88 8.77
CA ARG A 189 -7.38 -16.71 9.92
C ARG A 189 -6.71 -18.01 9.48
N ASP A 190 -6.05 -18.66 10.43
CA ASP A 190 -5.17 -19.79 10.14
C ASP A 190 -5.91 -21.08 9.79
N GLU A 191 -7.22 -21.21 10.08
CA GLU A 191 -7.93 -22.48 9.92
C GLU A 191 -8.09 -22.92 8.46
N LEU A 192 -7.99 -21.97 7.52
CA LEU A 192 -8.10 -22.23 6.08
C LEU A 192 -6.78 -22.13 5.34
N LEU A 193 -5.65 -22.01 6.04
CA LEU A 193 -4.31 -22.03 5.45
C LEU A 193 -4.12 -23.24 4.52
N PRO A 194 -3.15 -23.15 3.59
CA PRO A 194 -2.93 -24.20 2.62
C PRO A 194 -2.54 -25.48 3.33
N HIS A 195 -2.80 -26.62 2.71
CA HIS A 195 -2.41 -27.91 3.30
C HIS A 195 -0.88 -27.99 3.51
N SER A 196 -0.12 -27.30 2.66
CA SER A 196 1.34 -27.25 2.74
C SER A 196 1.85 -25.84 2.46
N GLU A 197 2.36 -25.16 3.51
CA GLU A 197 3.08 -23.88 3.36
C GLU A 197 4.25 -24.00 2.38
N LYS A 198 4.86 -25.19 2.27
CA LYS A 198 5.97 -25.48 1.36
C LYS A 198 5.59 -25.28 -0.10
N GLU A 199 4.34 -25.51 -0.49
CA GLU A 199 3.94 -25.30 -1.88
C GLU A 199 3.85 -23.82 -2.24
N VAL A 200 3.39 -22.98 -1.30
CA VAL A 200 3.41 -21.51 -1.45
C VAL A 200 4.86 -21.01 -1.50
N GLU A 201 5.73 -21.57 -0.65
CA GLU A 201 7.17 -21.28 -0.68
C GLU A 201 7.79 -21.63 -2.04
N VAL A 202 7.46 -22.80 -2.61
CA VAL A 202 7.93 -23.22 -3.93
C VAL A 202 7.41 -22.29 -5.03
N LEU A 203 6.15 -21.87 -4.98
CA LEU A 203 5.59 -20.87 -5.88
C LEU A 203 6.41 -19.58 -5.83
N PHE A 204 6.65 -19.01 -4.64
CA PHE A 204 7.46 -17.79 -4.50
C PHE A 204 8.90 -17.98 -4.95
N LEU A 205 9.53 -19.11 -4.64
CA LEU A 205 10.88 -19.43 -5.14
C LEU A 205 10.93 -19.42 -6.67
N LYS A 206 9.95 -20.04 -7.33
CA LYS A 206 9.89 -20.10 -8.79
C LYS A 206 9.62 -18.75 -9.44
N LEU A 207 8.74 -17.94 -8.85
CA LEU A 207 8.50 -16.57 -9.30
C LEU A 207 9.76 -15.72 -9.11
N ARG A 208 10.45 -15.87 -7.97
CA ARG A 208 11.72 -15.18 -7.67
C ARG A 208 12.83 -15.59 -8.64
N GLU A 209 12.94 -16.87 -8.98
CA GLU A 209 13.90 -17.39 -9.97
C GLU A 209 13.67 -16.76 -11.35
N PHE A 210 12.42 -16.54 -11.74
CA PHE A 210 12.09 -15.95 -13.04
C PHE A 210 12.25 -14.42 -13.05
N VAL A 211 11.63 -13.73 -12.09
CA VAL A 211 11.56 -12.25 -12.06
C VAL A 211 12.85 -11.64 -11.53
N GLY A 212 13.55 -12.33 -10.64
CA GLY A 212 14.68 -11.82 -9.88
C GLY A 212 14.27 -11.32 -8.49
N GLN A 213 15.11 -11.61 -7.50
CA GLN A 213 14.83 -11.32 -6.09
C GLN A 213 14.56 -9.83 -5.80
N GLU A 214 15.34 -8.94 -6.41
CA GLU A 214 15.22 -7.49 -6.20
C GLU A 214 14.06 -6.85 -6.99
N HIS A 215 13.40 -7.62 -7.86
CA HIS A 215 12.36 -7.14 -8.79
C HIS A 215 10.97 -7.66 -8.46
N LEU A 216 10.85 -8.60 -7.50
CA LEU A 216 9.62 -9.21 -7.06
C LEU A 216 9.14 -8.61 -5.73
N GLY A 217 7.87 -8.23 -5.67
CA GLY A 217 7.16 -7.88 -4.45
C GLY A 217 5.96 -8.80 -4.22
N VAL A 218 5.71 -9.17 -2.97
CA VAL A 218 4.49 -9.89 -2.54
C VAL A 218 3.62 -8.91 -1.78
N MET A 219 2.42 -8.65 -2.30
CA MET A 219 1.48 -7.69 -1.74
C MET A 219 0.32 -8.41 -1.06
N HIS A 220 -0.04 -7.97 0.14
CA HIS A 220 -1.08 -8.60 0.96
C HIS A 220 -1.80 -7.57 1.84
N GLY A 221 -2.92 -8.00 2.43
CA GLY A 221 -3.77 -7.11 3.24
C GLY A 221 -3.32 -6.83 4.67
N LYS A 222 -2.22 -7.43 5.17
CA LYS A 222 -1.66 -7.27 6.54
C LYS A 222 -2.39 -8.03 7.66
N GLY A 223 -3.50 -8.70 7.39
CA GLY A 223 -4.15 -9.58 8.38
C GLY A 223 -3.40 -10.91 8.60
N ALA A 224 -3.95 -11.75 9.48
CA ALA A 224 -3.47 -13.12 9.68
C ALA A 224 -3.86 -14.08 8.52
N GLY A 225 -3.76 -15.39 8.72
CA GLY A 225 -4.07 -16.39 7.69
C GLY A 225 -3.17 -16.27 6.45
N TYR A 226 -3.76 -16.31 5.25
CA TYR A 226 -3.00 -16.28 3.98
C TYR A 226 -2.13 -15.02 3.83
N MET A 227 -2.57 -13.89 4.37
CA MET A 227 -1.83 -12.64 4.30
C MET A 227 -0.58 -12.70 5.17
N GLY A 228 -0.71 -13.17 6.42
CA GLY A 228 0.42 -13.38 7.33
C GLY A 228 1.39 -14.46 6.84
N LEU A 229 0.89 -15.55 6.26
CA LEU A 229 1.74 -16.56 5.61
C LEU A 229 2.57 -15.94 4.46
N SER A 230 1.92 -15.15 3.62
CA SER A 230 2.56 -14.51 2.47
C SER A 230 3.67 -13.55 2.89
N ASP A 231 3.44 -12.74 3.93
CA ASP A 231 4.46 -11.86 4.52
C ASP A 231 5.68 -12.66 5.01
N ARG A 232 5.45 -13.68 5.86
CA ARG A 232 6.54 -14.49 6.42
C ARG A 232 7.37 -15.15 5.34
N LEU A 233 6.72 -15.75 4.33
CA LEU A 233 7.41 -16.44 3.25
C LEU A 233 8.17 -15.46 2.35
N ALA A 234 7.60 -14.31 2.02
CA ALA A 234 8.30 -13.28 1.25
C ALA A 234 9.59 -12.86 1.96
N ARG A 235 9.51 -12.52 3.25
CA ARG A 235 10.68 -12.14 4.06
C ARG A 235 11.70 -13.27 4.18
N LYS A 236 11.26 -14.50 4.49
CA LYS A 236 12.12 -15.70 4.53
C LYS A 236 12.93 -15.87 3.24
N LEU A 237 12.31 -15.56 2.10
CA LEU A 237 12.91 -15.69 0.77
C LEU A 237 13.61 -14.42 0.27
N SER A 238 13.73 -13.39 1.12
CA SER A 238 14.30 -12.08 0.78
C SER A 238 13.61 -11.40 -0.43
N ILE A 239 12.31 -11.66 -0.60
CA ILE A 239 11.42 -10.99 -1.53
C ILE A 239 10.79 -9.80 -0.79
N ALA A 240 10.58 -8.67 -1.48
CA ALA A 240 9.98 -7.51 -0.84
C ALA A 240 8.54 -7.81 -0.36
N SER A 241 8.27 -7.63 0.94
CA SER A 241 6.93 -7.78 1.50
C SER A 241 6.19 -6.43 1.52
N VAL A 242 4.97 -6.40 0.99
CA VAL A 242 4.17 -5.17 0.86
C VAL A 242 2.81 -5.34 1.54
N GLY A 243 2.66 -4.69 2.69
CA GLY A 243 1.44 -4.72 3.47
C GLY A 243 0.55 -3.51 3.22
N VAL A 244 -0.70 -3.71 2.81
CA VAL A 244 -1.69 -2.63 2.68
C VAL A 244 -2.90 -2.95 3.54
N GLY A 245 -3.02 -2.34 4.73
CA GLY A 245 -4.04 -2.69 5.73
C GLY A 245 -5.19 -1.69 5.85
N ILE A 246 -6.26 -2.12 6.52
CA ILE A 246 -7.34 -1.26 7.03
C ILE A 246 -7.59 -1.49 8.52
N ASP A 247 -8.17 -0.50 9.20
CA ASP A 247 -8.46 -0.59 10.64
C ASP A 247 -9.50 -1.66 11.02
N LEU A 248 -10.38 -2.10 10.11
CA LEU A 248 -11.31 -3.22 10.33
C LEU A 248 -10.63 -4.58 10.49
N GLU A 249 -9.41 -4.75 9.99
CA GLU A 249 -8.64 -5.98 10.19
C GLU A 249 -8.15 -6.10 11.65
N LYS A 250 -8.37 -5.06 12.48
CA LYS A 250 -8.08 -5.03 13.92
C LYS A 250 -9.18 -5.61 14.82
N ILE A 251 -10.16 -6.38 14.32
CA ILE A 251 -11.08 -7.11 15.22
C ILE A 251 -10.26 -8.21 15.94
N GLY A 252 -9.55 -7.82 17.01
CA GLY A 252 -8.70 -8.67 17.83
C GLY A 252 -7.23 -8.80 17.43
N GLU A 253 -6.76 -8.13 16.36
CA GLU A 253 -5.41 -8.35 15.79
C GLU A 253 -4.48 -7.11 15.90
N ILE A 254 -3.17 -7.37 16.06
CA ILE A 254 -2.11 -6.37 16.05
C ILE A 254 -1.67 -6.15 14.59
N PRO A 255 -1.58 -4.90 14.08
CA PRO A 255 -1.07 -4.65 12.73
C PRO A 255 0.30 -5.28 12.50
N ASN A 256 0.48 -5.92 11.35
CA ASN A 256 1.79 -6.39 10.94
C ASN A 256 2.69 -5.20 10.57
N PHE A 257 3.68 -4.89 11.41
CA PHE A 257 4.70 -3.85 11.19
C PHE A 257 6.00 -4.39 10.59
N GLU A 258 6.04 -5.66 10.20
CA GLU A 258 7.25 -6.31 9.70
C GLU A 258 7.41 -6.17 8.18
N ALA A 259 6.36 -5.79 7.45
CA ALA A 259 6.42 -5.61 6.01
C ALA A 259 7.42 -4.51 5.61
N ASP A 260 8.19 -4.78 4.55
CA ASP A 260 9.21 -3.87 4.01
C ASP A 260 8.58 -2.54 3.57
N LEU A 261 7.44 -2.61 2.89
CA LEU A 261 6.63 -1.49 2.46
C LEU A 261 5.25 -1.60 3.11
N ALA A 262 4.73 -0.49 3.64
CA ALA A 262 3.44 -0.48 4.30
C ALA A 262 2.57 0.71 3.91
N LEU A 263 1.26 0.47 3.88
CA LEU A 263 0.21 1.48 3.89
C LEU A 263 -0.88 1.02 4.84
N ASP A 264 -1.47 1.97 5.56
CA ASP A 264 -2.54 1.71 6.51
C ASP A 264 -3.61 2.77 6.30
N PHE A 265 -4.82 2.32 5.97
CA PHE A 265 -5.96 3.19 5.69
C PHE A 265 -7.08 3.03 6.72
N TRP A 266 -7.88 4.07 6.89
CA TRP A 266 -9.17 3.94 7.57
C TRP A 266 -10.11 3.01 6.78
N SER A 267 -11.03 2.33 7.43
CA SER A 267 -11.93 1.39 6.75
C SER A 267 -12.89 2.05 5.76
N GLU A 268 -13.22 3.31 5.96
CA GLU A 268 -13.94 4.13 4.99
C GLU A 268 -13.20 4.22 3.64
N GLU A 269 -11.88 4.03 3.67
CA GLU A 269 -10.97 4.10 2.53
C GLU A 269 -10.63 2.70 1.97
N ARG A 270 -11.41 1.67 2.35
CA ARG A 270 -11.31 0.30 1.82
C ARG A 270 -11.25 0.28 0.29
N ALA A 271 -12.09 1.06 -0.39
CA ALA A 271 -12.10 1.10 -1.86
C ALA A 271 -10.79 1.67 -2.43
N TYR A 272 -10.23 2.69 -1.78
CA TYR A 272 -8.95 3.28 -2.16
C TYR A 272 -7.80 2.30 -1.96
N ARG A 273 -7.78 1.61 -0.81
CA ARG A 273 -6.84 0.53 -0.49
C ARG A 273 -6.86 -0.58 -1.55
N GLN A 274 -8.04 -1.11 -1.88
CA GLN A 274 -8.15 -2.17 -2.87
C GLN A 274 -7.76 -1.72 -4.28
N LYS A 275 -8.06 -0.46 -4.62
CA LYS A 275 -7.60 0.12 -5.89
C LYS A 275 -6.08 0.13 -5.97
N ILE A 276 -5.36 0.60 -4.94
CA ILE A 276 -3.88 0.58 -4.96
C ILE A 276 -3.35 -0.84 -5.19
N MET A 277 -3.87 -1.81 -4.44
CA MET A 277 -3.42 -3.20 -4.57
C MET A 277 -3.67 -3.76 -5.96
N ASP A 278 -4.89 -3.62 -6.48
CA ASP A 278 -5.26 -4.15 -7.80
C ASP A 278 -4.46 -3.52 -8.95
N GLN A 279 -4.19 -2.21 -8.84
CA GLN A 279 -3.53 -1.44 -9.89
C GLN A 279 -2.03 -1.70 -9.99
N LEU A 280 -1.38 -2.01 -8.87
CA LEU A 280 0.05 -2.34 -8.83
C LEU A 280 0.29 -3.84 -9.07
N GLY A 281 -0.62 -4.69 -8.60
CA GLY A 281 -0.58 -6.14 -8.75
C GLY A 281 -0.65 -6.59 -10.21
N LEU A 282 0.38 -7.28 -10.69
CA LEU A 282 0.35 -7.96 -11.99
C LEU A 282 -0.23 -9.37 -11.84
N LEU A 283 0.28 -10.14 -10.88
CA LEU A 283 -0.14 -11.52 -10.66
C LEU A 283 -1.09 -11.55 -9.46
N LYS A 284 -2.24 -12.21 -9.58
CA LYS A 284 -3.29 -12.17 -8.54
C LYS A 284 -3.73 -13.58 -8.20
N ILE A 285 -3.50 -13.96 -6.94
CA ILE A 285 -3.82 -15.27 -6.41
C ILE A 285 -4.88 -15.11 -5.32
N PHE A 286 -6.03 -15.73 -5.54
CA PHE A 286 -7.18 -15.71 -4.66
C PHE A 286 -7.35 -17.09 -4.04
N ASN A 287 -6.93 -17.22 -2.78
CA ASN A 287 -7.19 -18.41 -1.97
C ASN A 287 -8.62 -18.40 -1.46
N ILE A 288 -9.09 -19.53 -0.92
CA ILE A 288 -10.37 -19.56 -0.19
C ILE A 288 -10.41 -18.44 0.86
N GLY A 289 -11.48 -17.66 0.82
CA GLY A 289 -11.70 -16.52 1.70
C GLY A 289 -13.18 -16.14 1.76
N GLY A 290 -13.46 -15.12 2.55
CA GLY A 290 -14.83 -14.60 2.74
C GLY A 290 -15.21 -13.53 1.72
N TYR A 291 -16.13 -12.65 2.10
CA TYR A 291 -16.60 -11.55 1.25
C TYR A 291 -15.52 -10.53 0.88
N GLY A 292 -14.47 -10.37 1.71
CA GLY A 292 -13.32 -9.52 1.36
C GLY A 292 -12.60 -10.04 0.11
N THR A 293 -12.27 -11.34 0.10
CA THR A 293 -11.65 -11.98 -1.07
C THR A 293 -12.55 -11.97 -2.30
N LEU A 294 -13.86 -12.17 -2.13
CA LEU A 294 -14.80 -12.07 -3.24
C LEU A 294 -14.87 -10.64 -3.83
N GLU A 295 -14.82 -9.61 -2.98
CA GLU A 295 -14.74 -8.23 -3.44
C GLU A 295 -13.48 -7.99 -4.27
N GLU A 296 -12.33 -8.49 -3.84
CA GLU A 296 -11.05 -8.32 -4.55
C GLU A 296 -11.09 -8.97 -5.94
N VAL A 297 -11.76 -10.12 -6.09
CA VAL A 297 -12.03 -10.73 -7.39
C VAL A 297 -12.92 -9.79 -8.24
N ALA A 298 -14.01 -9.28 -7.67
CA ALA A 298 -14.93 -8.39 -8.40
C ALA A 298 -14.26 -7.09 -8.86
N ILE A 299 -13.39 -6.50 -8.02
CA ILE A 299 -12.58 -5.33 -8.36
C ILE A 299 -11.63 -5.67 -9.50
N THR A 300 -10.92 -6.80 -9.42
CA THR A 300 -9.98 -7.23 -10.48
C THR A 300 -10.66 -7.37 -11.84
N LEU A 301 -11.81 -8.05 -11.89
CA LEU A 301 -12.57 -8.24 -13.12
C LEU A 301 -13.13 -6.91 -13.66
N SER A 302 -13.50 -5.99 -12.76
CA SER A 302 -13.95 -4.64 -13.12
C SER A 302 -12.81 -3.83 -13.73
N SER A 303 -11.60 -3.87 -13.14
CA SER A 303 -10.41 -3.23 -13.69
C SER A 303 -10.03 -3.78 -15.06
N TYR A 304 -10.15 -5.10 -15.26
CA TYR A 304 -9.92 -5.69 -16.59
C TYR A 304 -10.96 -5.25 -17.61
N LYS A 305 -12.24 -5.17 -17.23
CA LYS A 305 -13.30 -4.66 -18.11
C LYS A 305 -13.06 -3.21 -18.52
N LEU A 306 -12.53 -2.39 -17.61
CA LEU A 306 -12.21 -0.99 -17.87
C LEU A 306 -10.86 -0.79 -18.57
N LEU A 307 -10.16 -1.88 -18.92
CA LEU A 307 -8.81 -1.87 -19.51
C LEU A 307 -7.80 -1.11 -18.65
N GLU A 308 -8.06 -1.10 -17.35
CA GLU A 308 -7.32 -0.33 -16.36
C GLU A 308 -6.06 -1.09 -15.91
N SER A 309 -6.17 -2.41 -15.78
CA SER A 309 -5.09 -3.30 -15.37
C SER A 309 -4.69 -4.23 -16.52
N PHE A 310 -3.45 -4.69 -16.50
CA PHE A 310 -2.95 -5.59 -17.53
C PHE A 310 -3.57 -6.99 -17.37
N PRO A 311 -4.12 -7.61 -18.43
CA PRO A 311 -4.87 -8.86 -18.33
C PRO A 311 -3.92 -10.04 -18.12
N ALA A 312 -3.60 -10.30 -16.87
CA ALA A 312 -2.83 -11.45 -16.40
C ALA A 312 -3.77 -12.51 -15.79
N PRO A 313 -3.29 -13.76 -15.59
CA PRO A 313 -4.09 -14.81 -14.96
C PRO A 313 -4.66 -14.41 -13.60
N VAL A 314 -5.98 -14.55 -13.47
CA VAL A 314 -6.71 -14.53 -12.20
C VAL A 314 -6.75 -15.97 -11.69
N VAL A 315 -5.89 -16.29 -10.73
CA VAL A 315 -5.76 -17.65 -10.21
C VAL A 315 -6.62 -17.81 -8.97
N LEU A 316 -7.68 -18.62 -9.07
CA LEU A 316 -8.54 -18.96 -7.95
C LEU A 316 -8.10 -20.33 -7.41
N VAL A 317 -7.42 -20.33 -6.27
CA VAL A 317 -6.89 -21.53 -5.65
C VAL A 317 -7.94 -22.11 -4.70
N ASP A 318 -8.26 -23.38 -4.88
CA ASP A 318 -9.02 -24.15 -3.92
C ASP A 318 -8.48 -25.57 -3.78
N GLU A 319 -7.76 -25.79 -2.67
CA GLU A 319 -7.29 -27.11 -2.26
C GLU A 319 -8.40 -27.95 -1.61
N SER A 320 -9.68 -27.58 -1.74
CA SER A 320 -10.82 -28.28 -1.13
C SER A 320 -10.99 -29.74 -1.54
N ALA A 321 -10.34 -30.21 -2.60
CA ALA A 321 -10.22 -31.64 -2.86
C ALA A 321 -9.64 -32.40 -1.64
N SER A 322 -8.92 -31.72 -0.74
CA SER A 322 -8.44 -32.24 0.55
C SER A 322 -9.24 -31.76 1.79
N LYS A 323 -10.35 -31.03 1.63
CA LYS A 323 -11.17 -30.47 2.74
C LYS A 323 -12.68 -30.76 2.54
N VAL A 324 -13.35 -31.32 3.54
CA VAL A 324 -14.81 -31.59 3.48
C VAL A 324 -15.58 -30.38 3.99
N PHE A 325 -16.19 -29.60 3.10
CA PHE A 325 -17.12 -28.53 3.47
C PHE A 325 -18.53 -29.06 3.72
N ARG A 326 -19.15 -28.61 4.81
CA ARG A 326 -20.56 -28.92 5.15
C ARG A 326 -21.32 -27.61 5.32
N TYR A 327 -22.46 -27.48 4.64
CA TYR A 327 -23.41 -26.41 4.93
C TYR A 327 -24.17 -26.72 6.23
N ASP A 328 -24.46 -25.69 7.02
CA ASP A 328 -25.19 -25.77 8.30
C ASP A 328 -26.59 -26.40 8.17
N ARG A 329 -27.15 -26.50 6.96
CA ARG A 329 -28.50 -27.04 6.70
C ARG A 329 -28.62 -27.92 5.45
N GLY A 330 -27.67 -28.82 5.22
CA GLY A 330 -27.88 -29.97 4.33
C GLY A 330 -26.88 -30.11 3.18
N THR A 331 -26.81 -31.35 2.70
CA THR A 331 -25.95 -31.97 1.66
C THR A 331 -24.48 -31.55 1.73
N PRO A 332 -23.55 -32.48 2.05
CA PRO A 332 -22.12 -32.22 1.90
C PRO A 332 -21.85 -31.65 0.51
N LEU A 333 -21.00 -30.64 0.41
CA LEU A 333 -20.33 -30.39 -0.87
C LEU A 333 -19.68 -31.72 -1.24
N THR A 334 -20.14 -32.34 -2.32
CA THR A 334 -19.46 -33.52 -2.84
C THR A 334 -18.00 -33.14 -2.98
N THR A 335 -17.10 -33.96 -2.44
CA THR A 335 -15.67 -33.74 -2.19
C THR A 335 -14.81 -33.45 -3.44
N SER A 336 -15.43 -33.01 -4.53
CA SER A 336 -14.87 -32.78 -5.86
C SER A 336 -15.25 -31.42 -6.47
N GLN A 337 -16.08 -30.60 -5.81
CA GLN A 337 -16.47 -29.29 -6.35
C GLN A 337 -15.70 -28.14 -5.69
N HIS A 338 -14.89 -27.45 -6.50
CA HIS A 338 -14.19 -26.21 -6.16
C HIS A 338 -15.19 -25.15 -5.68
N LEU A 339 -14.96 -24.50 -4.54
CA LEU A 339 -15.82 -23.43 -4.01
C LEU A 339 -15.99 -22.28 -5.00
N TRP A 340 -14.93 -21.95 -5.76
CA TRP A 340 -14.97 -20.93 -6.80
C TRP A 340 -15.73 -21.34 -8.09
N SER A 341 -16.15 -22.61 -8.23
CA SER A 341 -16.81 -23.09 -9.46
C SER A 341 -18.04 -22.29 -9.84
N ARG A 342 -18.89 -21.95 -8.86
CA ARG A 342 -20.10 -21.13 -9.06
C ARG A 342 -19.78 -19.72 -9.51
N LEU A 343 -18.69 -19.14 -9.00
CA LEU A 343 -18.24 -17.83 -9.44
C LEU A 343 -17.77 -17.88 -10.89
N LYS A 344 -16.97 -18.88 -11.26
CA LYS A 344 -16.52 -19.07 -12.65
C LYS A 344 -17.69 -19.27 -13.60
N GLU A 345 -18.66 -20.12 -13.24
CA GLU A 345 -19.89 -20.33 -14.01
C GLU A 345 -20.64 -19.00 -14.23
N HIS A 346 -20.73 -18.17 -13.20
CA HIS A 346 -21.35 -16.84 -13.32
C HIS A 346 -20.59 -15.91 -14.27
N ILE A 347 -19.26 -15.88 -14.20
CA ILE A 347 -18.41 -15.09 -15.10
C ILE A 347 -18.52 -15.57 -16.55
N GLU A 348 -18.54 -16.89 -16.77
CA GLU A 348 -18.75 -17.50 -18.07
C GLU A 348 -20.10 -17.10 -18.65
N ASN A 349 -21.17 -17.14 -17.85
CA ASN A 349 -22.49 -16.71 -18.25
C ASN A 349 -22.51 -15.23 -18.66
N ILE A 350 -21.95 -14.33 -17.84
CA ILE A 350 -21.85 -12.89 -18.19
C ILE A 350 -21.09 -12.68 -19.51
N SER A 351 -20.04 -13.47 -19.76
CA SER A 351 -19.17 -13.32 -20.93
C SER A 351 -19.74 -13.98 -22.20
N CYS A 352 -20.66 -14.94 -22.07
CA CYS A 352 -21.17 -15.76 -23.19
C CYS A 352 -22.65 -15.55 -23.51
N ILE A 353 -23.44 -14.97 -22.61
CA ILE A 353 -24.87 -14.71 -22.86
C ILE A 353 -24.99 -13.87 -24.13
N SER A 354 -25.75 -14.39 -25.08
CA SER A 354 -26.09 -13.73 -26.34
C SER A 354 -27.56 -13.39 -26.44
N GLN A 355 -28.42 -13.98 -25.59
CA GLN A 355 -29.85 -13.75 -25.60
C GLN A 355 -30.45 -13.91 -24.21
N PHE A 356 -31.39 -13.04 -23.85
CA PHE A 356 -32.28 -13.19 -22.70
C PHE A 356 -33.68 -13.53 -23.18
N THR A 357 -34.34 -14.51 -22.55
CA THR A 357 -35.75 -14.80 -22.78
C THR A 357 -36.51 -14.62 -21.47
N TYR A 358 -37.46 -13.68 -21.44
CA TYR A 358 -38.33 -13.46 -20.29
C TYR A 358 -39.37 -14.58 -20.18
N PRO A 359 -39.95 -14.81 -18.99
CA PRO A 359 -41.08 -15.75 -18.81
C PRO A 359 -42.28 -15.46 -19.73
N THR A 360 -42.41 -14.22 -20.22
CA THR A 360 -43.44 -13.79 -21.18
C THR A 360 -43.17 -14.22 -22.63
N GLY A 361 -42.04 -14.87 -22.91
CA GLY A 361 -41.60 -15.26 -24.25
C GLY A 361 -40.88 -14.15 -25.03
N ARG A 362 -40.86 -12.91 -24.53
CA ARG A 362 -40.07 -11.82 -25.11
C ARG A 362 -38.58 -12.17 -25.01
N SER A 363 -37.84 -11.98 -26.10
CA SER A 363 -36.38 -12.18 -26.10
C SER A 363 -35.61 -10.91 -26.46
N ILE A 364 -34.45 -10.71 -25.85
CA ILE A 364 -33.50 -9.61 -26.12
C ILE A 364 -32.18 -10.22 -26.58
N ASP A 365 -31.74 -9.86 -27.79
CA ASP A 365 -30.41 -10.19 -28.29
C ASP A 365 -29.38 -9.20 -27.72
N VAL A 366 -28.37 -9.74 -27.02
CA VAL A 366 -27.23 -9.00 -26.45
C VAL A 366 -25.91 -9.43 -27.09
N SER A 367 -25.94 -10.19 -28.18
CA SER A 367 -24.73 -10.68 -28.87
C SER A 367 -23.79 -9.57 -29.33
N ARG A 368 -24.35 -8.41 -29.71
CA ARG A 368 -23.63 -7.19 -30.12
C ARG A 368 -23.15 -6.32 -28.95
N THR A 369 -23.77 -6.46 -27.78
CA THR A 369 -23.44 -5.69 -26.57
C THR A 369 -23.45 -6.63 -25.37
N PRO A 370 -22.45 -7.53 -25.25
CA PRO A 370 -22.42 -8.52 -24.19
C PRO A 370 -22.33 -7.84 -22.81
N LEU A 371 -22.79 -8.53 -21.77
CA LEU A 371 -22.79 -7.98 -20.40
C LEU A 371 -21.36 -7.74 -19.87
N GLY A 372 -20.39 -8.51 -20.35
CA GLY A 372 -18.97 -8.35 -20.11
C GLY A 372 -18.12 -8.70 -21.33
N PRO A 373 -16.81 -8.38 -21.31
CA PRO A 373 -15.90 -8.77 -22.38
C PRO A 373 -15.88 -10.28 -22.57
N ARG A 374 -15.97 -10.76 -23.82
CA ARG A 374 -16.04 -12.20 -24.12
C ARG A 374 -14.81 -12.98 -23.66
N TRP A 375 -13.65 -12.32 -23.68
CA TRP A 375 -12.37 -12.87 -23.25
C TRP A 375 -12.22 -13.00 -21.72
N MET A 376 -13.08 -12.35 -20.92
CA MET A 376 -12.95 -12.29 -19.46
C MET A 376 -12.99 -13.68 -18.80
N LYS A 377 -13.84 -14.59 -19.29
CA LYS A 377 -13.90 -15.96 -18.78
C LYS A 377 -12.57 -16.72 -18.91
N ASN A 378 -11.75 -16.38 -19.90
CA ASN A 378 -10.50 -17.08 -20.21
C ASN A 378 -9.34 -16.60 -19.31
N VAL A 379 -9.49 -15.47 -18.62
CA VAL A 379 -8.48 -15.02 -17.64
C VAL A 379 -8.63 -15.68 -16.28
N VAL A 380 -9.73 -16.41 -16.02
CA VAL A 380 -10.02 -17.02 -14.72
C VAL A 380 -9.60 -18.49 -14.71
N HIS A 381 -8.59 -18.80 -13.91
CA HIS A 381 -8.00 -20.14 -13.77
C HIS A 381 -8.40 -20.72 -12.42
N LEU A 382 -9.22 -21.79 -12.43
CA LEU A 382 -9.45 -22.59 -11.22
C LEU A 382 -8.32 -23.60 -11.10
N VAL A 383 -7.69 -23.66 -9.93
CA VAL A 383 -6.57 -24.57 -9.67
C VAL A 383 -6.75 -25.24 -8.33
N SER A 384 -6.41 -26.53 -8.27
CA SER A 384 -6.57 -27.34 -7.06
C SER A 384 -5.29 -27.47 -6.23
N SER A 385 -4.20 -26.85 -6.68
CA SER A 385 -2.92 -26.82 -5.97
C SER A 385 -2.09 -25.58 -6.32
N TYR A 386 -1.12 -25.27 -5.47
CA TYR A 386 -0.13 -24.24 -5.75
C TYR A 386 0.85 -24.65 -6.86
N ALA A 387 1.03 -25.93 -7.13
CA ALA A 387 1.79 -26.42 -8.27
C ALA A 387 1.12 -26.03 -9.61
N GLU A 388 -0.19 -26.20 -9.71
CA GLU A 388 -0.99 -25.75 -10.85
C GLU A 388 -0.99 -24.22 -10.97
N ALA A 389 -1.16 -23.50 -9.85
CA ALA A 389 -1.02 -22.04 -9.81
C ALA A 389 0.34 -21.59 -10.37
N THR A 390 1.42 -22.23 -9.93
CA THR A 390 2.78 -21.97 -10.40
C THR A 390 2.90 -22.20 -11.90
N HIS A 391 2.32 -23.29 -12.41
CA HIS A 391 2.35 -23.59 -13.85
C HIS A 391 1.66 -22.50 -14.66
N VAL A 392 0.44 -22.10 -14.27
CA VAL A 392 -0.33 -21.05 -14.96
C VAL A 392 0.46 -19.73 -14.99
N LEU A 393 0.97 -19.30 -13.84
CA LEU A 393 1.67 -18.02 -13.71
C LEU A 393 3.00 -18.03 -14.48
N LEU A 394 3.81 -19.08 -14.35
CA LEU A 394 5.08 -19.16 -15.09
C LEU A 394 4.88 -19.26 -16.60
N ASN A 395 3.81 -19.92 -17.05
CA ASN A 395 3.49 -19.97 -18.48
C ASN A 395 3.16 -18.57 -19.02
N PHE A 396 2.35 -17.80 -18.29
CA PHE A 396 2.09 -16.39 -18.61
C PHE A 396 3.38 -15.55 -18.63
N LEU A 397 4.20 -15.67 -17.58
CA LEU A 397 5.44 -14.90 -17.47
C LEU A 397 6.43 -15.20 -18.62
N ARG A 398 6.50 -16.45 -19.08
CA ARG A 398 7.40 -16.87 -20.18
C ARG A 398 6.86 -16.49 -21.57
N HIS A 399 5.55 -16.53 -21.76
CA HIS A 399 4.90 -16.39 -23.06
C HIS A 399 3.63 -15.52 -22.97
N PRO A 400 3.76 -14.25 -22.56
CA PRO A 400 2.60 -13.40 -22.32
C PRO A 400 1.79 -13.13 -23.61
N GLU A 401 2.45 -13.00 -24.76
CA GLU A 401 1.80 -12.83 -26.06
C GLU A 401 0.97 -14.06 -26.47
N THR A 402 1.47 -15.25 -26.16
CA THR A 402 0.76 -16.51 -26.41
C THR A 402 -0.45 -16.62 -25.48
N TYR A 403 -0.29 -16.20 -24.22
CA TYR A 403 -1.40 -16.13 -23.26
C TYR A 403 -2.51 -15.18 -23.74
N TRP A 404 -2.19 -13.95 -24.16
CA TRP A 404 -3.21 -13.00 -24.63
C TRP A 404 -3.96 -13.48 -25.86
N LYS A 405 -3.27 -14.12 -26.80
CA LYS A 405 -3.93 -14.78 -27.94
C LYS A 405 -4.88 -15.88 -27.46
N SER A 406 -4.48 -16.68 -26.47
CA SER A 406 -5.31 -17.78 -25.96
C SER A 406 -6.56 -17.31 -25.22
N ILE A 407 -6.53 -16.14 -24.58
CA ILE A 407 -7.71 -15.57 -23.91
C ILE A 407 -8.62 -14.79 -24.86
N GLU A 408 -8.18 -14.51 -26.09
CA GLU A 408 -8.92 -13.80 -27.14
C GLU A 408 -9.12 -12.29 -26.86
N ILE A 409 -8.21 -11.64 -26.13
CA ILE A 409 -8.22 -10.17 -26.02
C ILE A 409 -7.69 -9.55 -27.32
N SER A 410 -8.31 -8.46 -27.79
CA SER A 410 -7.86 -7.81 -29.01
C SER A 410 -6.54 -7.04 -28.80
N PRO A 411 -5.69 -6.91 -29.84
CA PRO A 411 -4.47 -6.10 -29.74
C PRO A 411 -4.72 -4.64 -29.37
N ALA A 412 -5.86 -4.07 -29.78
CA ALA A 412 -6.23 -2.69 -29.46
C ALA A 412 -6.57 -2.52 -27.97
N GLU A 413 -7.34 -3.44 -27.39
CA GLU A 413 -7.61 -3.45 -25.94
C GLU A 413 -6.33 -3.65 -25.13
N LEU A 414 -5.45 -4.55 -25.58
CA LEU A 414 -4.17 -4.82 -24.92
C LEU A 414 -3.24 -3.59 -24.92
N GLU A 415 -3.22 -2.83 -26.02
CA GLU A 415 -2.46 -1.58 -26.09
C GLU A 415 -2.98 -0.53 -25.09
N VAL A 416 -4.30 -0.41 -24.94
CA VAL A 416 -4.91 0.47 -23.92
C VAL A 416 -4.53 0.01 -22.51
N CYS A 417 -4.63 -1.30 -22.23
CA CYS A 417 -4.18 -1.89 -20.98
C CYS A 417 -2.70 -1.57 -20.70
N SER A 418 -1.83 -1.69 -21.70
CA SER A 418 -0.39 -1.41 -21.60
C SER A 418 -0.12 0.04 -21.21
N GLN A 419 -0.75 1.00 -21.90
CA GLN A 419 -0.61 2.42 -21.63
C GLN A 419 -1.10 2.79 -20.22
N ASN A 420 -2.27 2.28 -19.83
CA ASN A 420 -2.86 2.52 -18.52
C ASN A 420 -2.00 1.91 -17.39
N TYR A 421 -1.52 0.68 -17.57
CA TYR A 421 -0.67 0.02 -16.59
C TYR A 421 0.67 0.75 -16.41
N ARG A 422 1.31 1.15 -17.52
CA ARG A 422 2.54 1.96 -17.48
C ARG A 422 2.34 3.28 -16.76
N ALA A 423 1.29 4.03 -17.09
CA ALA A 423 1.00 5.31 -16.46
C ALA A 423 0.82 5.18 -14.95
N ARG A 424 0.17 4.10 -14.49
CA ARG A 424 -0.02 3.80 -13.06
C ARG A 424 1.29 3.49 -12.36
N LEU A 425 2.09 2.58 -12.91
CA LEU A 425 3.38 2.24 -12.33
C LEU A 425 4.28 3.48 -12.25
N GLN A 426 4.32 4.29 -13.31
CA GLN A 426 5.05 5.57 -13.32
C GLN A 426 4.55 6.56 -12.29
N ASN A 427 3.25 6.57 -11.98
CA ASN A 427 2.71 7.40 -10.90
C ASN A 427 3.37 7.05 -9.56
N TYR A 428 3.64 5.77 -9.30
CA TYR A 428 4.31 5.28 -8.09
C TYR A 428 5.84 5.15 -8.23
N GLY A 429 6.42 5.58 -9.36
CA GLY A 429 7.86 5.48 -9.60
C GLY A 429 8.34 4.03 -9.84
N PHE A 430 7.43 3.13 -10.20
CA PHE A 430 7.77 1.78 -10.67
C PHE A 430 7.85 1.76 -12.19
N VAL A 431 8.48 0.71 -12.72
CA VAL A 431 8.54 0.44 -14.16
C VAL A 431 7.89 -0.89 -14.47
N PRO A 432 7.21 -1.04 -15.63
CA PRO A 432 6.67 -2.32 -16.04
C PRO A 432 7.77 -3.38 -16.19
N PRO A 433 7.45 -4.67 -15.99
CA PRO A 433 8.39 -5.74 -16.25
C PRO A 433 8.73 -5.84 -17.74
N SER A 434 10.02 -5.98 -18.05
CA SER A 434 10.52 -6.06 -19.43
C SER A 434 9.97 -7.25 -20.22
N PHE A 435 9.65 -8.35 -19.54
CA PHE A 435 9.11 -9.56 -20.19
C PHE A 435 7.73 -9.36 -20.81
N LEU A 436 6.99 -8.31 -20.44
CA LEU A 436 5.70 -8.00 -21.08
C LEU A 436 5.85 -7.47 -22.51
N GLY A 437 7.06 -7.07 -22.92
CA GLY A 437 7.33 -6.58 -24.27
C GLY A 437 6.59 -5.28 -24.62
N ILE A 438 6.20 -4.50 -23.61
CA ILE A 438 5.40 -3.28 -23.73
C ILE A 438 6.22 -2.01 -23.77
#